data_AF-A0A2X2LJA9-F1
#
_entry.id   AF-A0A2X2LJA9-F1
#
_cell.length_a   1.000
_cell.length_b   1.000
_cell.length_c   1.000
_cell.angle_alpha   90.00
_cell.angle_beta   90.00
_cell.angle_gamma   90.00
#
_symmetry.space_group_name_H-M   'P 1'
#
loop_
_entity.id
_entity.type
_entity.pdbx_description
1 polymer ?
#
loop_
_entity_poly.entity_id
_entity_poly.type
_entity_poly.pdbx_seq_one_letter_code
_entity_poly.pdbx_strand_id
1 'polypeptide(L)'
;MIFLTVKASGDYTKSIYKQLKVGTKIALDRAYGRMLFDRDKKEQVWIAGGIGITPFISFIRENSILTKRVDFFYTFSNQDNLIYQDMLESYAKANPNFKLHLNNSSLQGRLDFSQSVFEGQPTIFMCGPTSMTSTYAKVFRQKDAKSRLVYEGFSFRDSWLSIFLLKTFDKVYSNLIK
;
A
#
# COMPACT_ATOMS: atom_id res chain seq x y z
N MET A 1 -1.66 17.20 -9.11
CA MET A 1 -2.93 16.45 -9.25
C MET A 1 -2.94 15.34 -8.21
N ILE A 2 -4.04 15.15 -7.47
CA ILE A 2 -4.13 14.15 -6.39
C ILE A 2 -4.92 12.95 -6.91
N PHE A 3 -4.42 11.73 -6.67
CA PHE A 3 -5.12 10.50 -6.96
C PHE A 3 -5.40 9.74 -5.68
N LEU A 4 -6.65 9.29 -5.51
CA LEU A 4 -7.08 8.46 -4.40
C LEU A 4 -7.71 7.18 -4.96
N THR A 5 -7.27 6.03 -4.46
CA THR A 5 -7.85 4.74 -4.80
C THR A 5 -8.48 4.16 -3.54
N VAL A 6 -9.79 3.94 -3.57
CA VAL A 6 -10.57 3.52 -2.40
C VAL A 6 -11.20 2.17 -2.68
N LYS A 7 -10.98 1.20 -1.79
CA LYS A 7 -11.65 -0.10 -1.83
C LYS A 7 -12.93 -0.04 -0.98
N ALA A 8 -14.07 -0.38 -1.56
CA ALA A 8 -15.32 -0.58 -0.81
C ALA A 8 -15.18 -1.82 0.11
N SER A 9 -14.98 -1.57 1.41
CA SER A 9 -14.49 -2.57 2.37
C SER A 9 -15.19 -2.52 3.72
N GLY A 10 -15.70 -1.35 4.12
CA GLY A 10 -16.59 -1.14 5.27
C GLY A 10 -17.75 -0.21 4.92
N ASP A 11 -18.71 -0.04 5.83
CA ASP A 11 -19.96 0.67 5.55
C ASP A 11 -19.74 2.10 5.06
N TYR A 12 -18.78 2.81 5.65
CA TYR A 12 -18.39 4.15 5.20
C TYR A 12 -17.85 4.16 3.75
N THR A 13 -16.87 3.31 3.43
CA THR A 13 -16.31 3.22 2.07
C THR A 13 -17.32 2.72 1.02
N LYS A 14 -18.28 1.87 1.42
CA LYS A 14 -19.40 1.46 0.57
C LYS A 14 -20.36 2.62 0.33
N SER A 15 -20.59 3.46 1.34
CA SER A 15 -21.38 4.68 1.21
C SER A 15 -20.72 5.67 0.25
N ILE A 16 -19.42 5.92 0.40
CA ILE A 16 -18.64 6.75 -0.54
C ILE A 16 -18.82 6.22 -1.96
N TYR A 17 -18.63 4.92 -2.18
CA TYR A 17 -18.77 4.33 -3.51
C TYR A 17 -20.17 4.55 -4.13
N LYS A 18 -21.23 4.53 -3.32
CA LYS A 18 -22.61 4.73 -3.78
C LYS A 18 -22.98 6.20 -3.99
N GLN A 19 -22.40 7.12 -3.22
CA GLN A 19 -22.87 8.50 -3.11
C GLN A 19 -21.95 9.52 -3.80
N LEU A 20 -20.66 9.21 -3.97
CA LEU A 20 -19.68 10.12 -4.55
C LEU A 20 -19.99 10.36 -6.04
N LYS A 21 -20.10 11.64 -6.44
CA LYS A 21 -20.37 12.05 -7.82
C LYS A 21 -19.35 13.08 -8.29
N VAL A 22 -19.19 13.20 -9.60
CA VAL A 22 -18.37 14.28 -10.19
C VAL A 22 -18.94 15.63 -9.73
N GLY A 23 -18.05 16.52 -9.27
CA GLY A 23 -18.41 17.81 -8.70
C GLY A 23 -18.64 17.80 -7.18
N THR A 24 -18.62 16.64 -6.51
CA THR A 24 -18.63 16.59 -5.03
C THR A 24 -17.42 17.34 -4.47
N LYS A 25 -17.67 18.32 -3.61
CA LYS A 25 -16.62 19.02 -2.86
C LYS A 25 -16.00 18.06 -1.84
N ILE A 26 -14.68 18.03 -1.78
CA ILE A 26 -13.92 17.23 -0.81
C ILE A 26 -13.06 18.16 0.04
N ALA A 27 -12.99 17.87 1.33
CA ALA A 27 -11.99 18.47 2.21
C ALA A 27 -10.77 17.54 2.24
N LEU A 28 -9.58 18.11 2.07
CA LEU A 28 -8.32 17.40 2.14
C LEU A 28 -7.44 18.07 3.20
N ASP A 29 -6.87 17.26 4.07
CA ASP A 29 -5.80 17.67 4.98
C ASP A 29 -4.44 17.33 4.36
N ARG A 30 -3.35 17.71 5.02
CA ARG A 30 -1.97 17.42 4.62
C ARG A 30 -1.68 15.93 4.49
N ALA A 31 -0.64 15.59 3.72
CA ALA A 31 -0.19 14.22 3.57
C ALA A 31 0.47 13.71 4.86
N TYR A 32 0.07 12.51 5.28
CA TYR A 32 0.65 11.79 6.42
C TYR A 32 1.21 10.46 5.90
N GLY A 33 2.41 10.08 6.35
CA GLY A 33 3.02 8.81 5.96
C GLY A 33 4.54 8.79 6.13
N ARG A 34 5.13 7.59 6.11
CA ARG A 34 6.60 7.42 6.24
C ARG A 34 7.23 6.60 5.12
N MET A 35 6.43 6.14 4.15
CA MET A 35 6.91 5.40 2.98
C MET A 35 7.58 6.33 1.97
N LEU A 36 8.85 6.68 2.23
CA LEU A 36 9.67 7.57 1.39
C LEU A 36 10.73 6.77 0.64
N PHE A 37 10.39 6.25 -0.54
CA PHE A 37 11.20 5.28 -1.29
C PHE A 37 12.58 5.80 -1.74
N ASP A 38 12.71 7.08 -2.09
CA ASP A 38 13.97 7.63 -2.61
C ASP A 38 15.07 7.79 -1.57
N ARG A 39 14.68 8.01 -0.30
CA ARG A 39 15.58 8.33 0.81
C ARG A 39 16.30 7.11 1.38
N ASP A 40 16.07 5.95 0.79
CA ASP A 40 16.46 4.66 1.31
C ASP A 40 17.47 3.93 0.41
N LYS A 41 17.85 2.72 0.82
CA LYS A 41 18.86 1.88 0.17
C LYS A 41 18.62 1.68 -1.33
N LYS A 42 19.69 1.35 -2.07
CA LYS A 42 19.64 1.08 -3.52
C LYS A 42 18.85 -0.20 -3.83
N GLU A 43 18.98 -1.21 -2.98
CA GLU A 43 18.22 -2.45 -3.00
C GLU A 43 16.97 -2.31 -2.14
N GLN A 44 15.82 -2.66 -2.70
CA GLN A 44 14.53 -2.54 -2.03
C GLN A 44 13.66 -3.77 -2.31
N VAL A 45 12.87 -4.13 -1.31
CA VAL A 45 11.81 -5.14 -1.44
C VAL A 45 10.49 -4.45 -1.14
N TRP A 46 9.57 -4.47 -2.08
CA TRP A 46 8.25 -3.86 -1.94
C TRP A 46 7.22 -4.99 -1.78
N ILE A 47 6.31 -4.85 -0.83
CA ILE A 47 5.27 -5.85 -0.56
C ILE A 47 3.93 -5.14 -0.40
N ALA A 48 3.05 -5.30 -1.40
CA ALA A 48 1.71 -4.75 -1.41
C ALA A 48 0.66 -5.85 -1.16
N GLY A 49 -0.30 -5.57 -0.28
CA GLY A 49 -1.47 -6.41 -0.05
C GLY A 49 -2.76 -5.68 -0.43
N GLY A 50 -3.45 -6.14 -1.48
CA GLY A 50 -4.71 -5.55 -1.94
C GLY A 50 -4.59 -4.05 -2.21
N ILE A 51 -5.43 -3.23 -1.55
CA ILE A 51 -5.41 -1.77 -1.73
C ILE A 51 -4.15 -1.11 -1.18
N GLY A 52 -3.33 -1.82 -0.38
CA GLY A 52 -2.01 -1.33 0.05
C GLY A 52 -1.00 -1.17 -1.08
N ILE A 53 -1.38 -1.42 -2.33
CA ILE A 53 -0.60 -1.10 -3.52
C ILE A 53 -0.44 0.42 -3.76
N THR A 54 -1.34 1.24 -3.21
CA THR A 54 -1.45 2.67 -3.52
C THR A 54 -0.17 3.51 -3.32
N PRO A 55 0.60 3.41 -2.21
CA PRO A 55 1.84 4.20 -2.08
C PRO A 55 2.87 3.86 -3.16
N PHE A 56 2.95 2.58 -3.57
CA PHE A 56 3.86 2.14 -4.63
C PHE A 56 3.46 2.68 -6.00
N ILE A 57 2.15 2.72 -6.30
CA ILE A 57 1.64 3.32 -7.54
C ILE A 57 1.88 4.82 -7.58
N SER A 58 1.72 5.51 -6.46
CA SER A 58 2.05 6.94 -6.36
C SER A 58 3.50 7.18 -6.76
N PHE A 59 4.42 6.38 -6.20
CA PHE A 59 5.83 6.47 -6.52
C PHE A 59 6.15 6.17 -7.99
N ILE A 60 5.60 5.07 -8.53
CA ILE A 60 5.80 4.64 -9.92
C ILE A 60 5.34 5.71 -10.92
N ARG A 61 4.22 6.39 -10.65
CA ARG A 61 3.68 7.44 -11.53
C ARG A 61 4.58 8.68 -11.60
N GLU A 62 5.25 9.00 -10.50
CA GLU A 62 6.16 10.14 -10.42
C GLU A 62 7.57 9.80 -10.92
N ASN A 63 7.90 8.50 -11.00
CA ASN A 63 9.24 8.01 -11.35
C ASN A 63 9.17 7.01 -12.49
N SER A 64 9.03 7.50 -13.73
CA SER A 64 8.97 6.66 -14.94
C SER A 64 10.23 5.82 -15.17
N ILE A 65 11.39 6.31 -14.71
CA ILE A 65 12.68 5.63 -14.77
C ILE A 65 13.15 5.31 -13.36
N LEU A 66 13.32 4.02 -13.07
CA LEU A 66 13.71 3.52 -11.76
C LEU A 66 15.24 3.43 -11.64
N THR A 67 15.80 4.17 -10.69
CA THR A 67 17.25 4.16 -10.38
C THR A 67 17.62 3.11 -9.32
N LYS A 68 16.63 2.58 -8.59
CA LYS A 68 16.78 1.59 -7.52
C LYS A 68 16.56 0.17 -8.05
N ARG A 69 17.13 -0.84 -7.41
CA ARG A 69 16.80 -2.26 -7.65
C ARG A 69 15.65 -2.66 -6.73
N VAL A 70 14.55 -3.11 -7.33
CA VAL A 70 13.30 -3.39 -6.62
C VAL A 70 12.79 -4.78 -6.98
N ASP A 71 12.59 -5.62 -5.97
CA ASP A 71 11.72 -6.78 -6.05
C ASP A 71 10.36 -6.40 -5.48
N PHE A 72 9.33 -6.33 -6.33
CA PHE A 72 7.98 -5.94 -5.95
C PHE A 72 7.04 -7.13 -5.92
N PHE A 73 6.59 -7.51 -4.73
CA PHE A 73 5.58 -8.52 -4.49
C PHE A 73 4.21 -7.89 -4.31
N TYR A 74 3.28 -8.17 -5.20
CA TYR A 74 1.89 -7.74 -5.10
C TYR A 74 0.96 -8.94 -4.89
N THR A 75 0.33 -9.00 -3.72
CA THR A 75 -0.62 -10.06 -3.39
C THR A 75 -2.06 -9.58 -3.28
N PHE A 76 -2.97 -10.39 -3.82
CA PHE A 76 -4.41 -10.14 -3.92
C PHE A 76 -5.20 -11.45 -3.77
N SER A 77 -6.46 -11.38 -3.35
CA SER A 77 -7.28 -12.57 -3.06
C SER A 77 -8.35 -12.89 -4.11
N ASN A 78 -8.53 -12.05 -5.12
CA ASN A 78 -9.39 -12.31 -6.28
C ASN A 78 -8.77 -11.58 -7.47
N GLN A 79 -8.88 -12.13 -8.67
CA GLN A 79 -8.43 -11.50 -9.91
C GLN A 79 -9.07 -10.11 -10.11
N ASP A 80 -10.34 -9.94 -9.73
CA ASP A 80 -11.01 -8.63 -9.77
C ASP A 80 -10.39 -7.58 -8.83
N ASN A 81 -9.59 -8.02 -7.84
CA ASN A 81 -8.85 -7.14 -6.94
C ASN A 81 -7.42 -6.85 -7.42
N LEU A 82 -6.97 -7.47 -8.53
CA LEU A 82 -5.69 -7.16 -9.15
C LEU A 82 -5.83 -5.87 -9.96
N ILE A 83 -5.64 -4.74 -9.28
CA ILE A 83 -5.69 -3.42 -9.87
C ILE A 83 -4.30 -2.99 -10.36
N TYR A 84 -4.26 -2.15 -11.40
CA TYR A 84 -3.01 -1.63 -11.99
C TYR A 84 -2.08 -2.68 -12.62
N GLN A 85 -2.57 -3.88 -12.97
CA GLN A 85 -1.76 -4.93 -13.61
C GLN A 85 -1.03 -4.41 -14.85
N ASP A 86 -1.75 -3.90 -15.86
CA ASP A 86 -1.16 -3.44 -17.12
C ASP A 86 -0.12 -2.34 -16.91
N MET A 87 -0.37 -1.43 -15.94
CA MET A 87 0.56 -0.37 -15.56
C MET A 87 1.85 -0.94 -14.97
N LEU A 88 1.73 -1.90 -14.05
CA LEU A 88 2.88 -2.54 -13.41
C LEU A 88 3.69 -3.38 -14.39
N GLU A 89 3.02 -4.13 -15.28
CA GLU A 89 3.68 -4.92 -16.32
C GLU A 89 4.39 -4.02 -17.33
N SER A 90 3.76 -2.91 -17.73
CA SER A 90 4.39 -1.92 -18.60
C SER A 90 5.59 -1.26 -17.92
N TYR A 91 5.48 -0.95 -16.63
CA TYR A 91 6.58 -0.39 -15.85
C TYR A 91 7.76 -1.36 -15.73
N ALA A 92 7.49 -2.65 -15.50
CA ALA A 92 8.50 -3.70 -15.45
C ALA A 92 9.22 -3.88 -16.80
N LYS A 93 8.47 -3.82 -17.91
CA LYS A 93 9.05 -3.87 -19.26
C LYS A 93 9.99 -2.68 -19.52
N ALA A 94 9.64 -1.49 -19.04
CA ALA A 94 10.44 -0.29 -19.20
C ALA A 94 11.64 -0.20 -18.24
N ASN A 95 11.61 -0.92 -17.12
CA ASN A 95 12.60 -0.81 -16.03
C ASN A 95 13.21 -2.17 -15.67
N PRO A 96 14.39 -2.52 -16.22
CA PRO A 96 15.06 -3.80 -15.93
C PRO A 96 15.40 -4.04 -14.45
N ASN A 97 15.51 -2.96 -13.67
CA ASN A 97 15.77 -3.02 -12.23
C ASN A 97 14.52 -3.30 -11.38
N PHE A 98 13.34 -3.40 -12.01
CA PHE A 98 12.06 -3.64 -11.35
C PHE A 98 11.55 -5.04 -11.67
N LYS A 99 11.57 -5.93 -10.69
CA LYS A 99 11.07 -7.29 -10.80
C LYS A 99 9.69 -7.39 -10.16
N LEU A 100 8.67 -7.63 -10.97
CA LEU A 100 7.29 -7.76 -10.51
C LEU A 100 6.95 -9.22 -10.23
N HIS A 101 6.41 -9.49 -9.04
CA HIS A 101 5.93 -10.79 -8.57
C HIS A 101 4.45 -10.67 -8.18
N LEU A 102 3.56 -11.29 -8.94
CA LEU A 102 2.13 -11.31 -8.67
C LEU A 102 1.73 -12.58 -7.93
N ASN A 103 0.93 -12.46 -6.86
CA ASN A 103 0.47 -13.61 -6.06
C ASN A 103 -1.03 -13.54 -5.78
N ASN A 104 -1.78 -14.45 -6.40
CA ASN A 104 -3.18 -14.68 -6.06
C ASN A 104 -3.27 -15.59 -4.83
N SER A 105 -3.46 -14.98 -3.65
CA SER A 105 -3.38 -15.70 -2.37
C SER A 105 -4.48 -16.73 -2.15
N SER A 106 -5.59 -16.63 -2.89
CA SER A 106 -6.69 -17.59 -2.81
C SER A 106 -6.40 -18.87 -3.60
N LEU A 107 -5.50 -18.80 -4.59
CA LEU A 107 -5.11 -19.93 -5.42
C LEU A 107 -3.75 -20.50 -5.01
N GLN A 108 -2.79 -19.63 -4.68
CA GLN A 108 -1.39 -19.97 -4.43
C GLN A 108 -1.03 -19.97 -2.94
N GLY A 109 -1.94 -19.51 -2.08
CA GLY A 109 -1.66 -19.29 -0.67
C GLY A 109 -0.93 -17.97 -0.40
N ARG A 110 -0.59 -17.72 0.86
CA ARG A 110 0.12 -16.50 1.26
C ARG A 110 1.56 -16.57 0.78
N LEU A 111 2.12 -15.41 0.41
CA LEU A 111 3.56 -15.29 0.19
C LEU A 111 4.32 -15.77 1.43
N ASP A 112 5.34 -16.59 1.20
CA ASP A 112 6.24 -17.07 2.23
C ASP A 112 7.65 -16.50 2.01
N PHE A 113 8.13 -15.76 3.01
CA PHE A 113 9.46 -15.18 3.03
C PHE A 113 10.39 -15.92 4.02
N SER A 114 10.00 -17.10 4.53
CA SER A 114 10.79 -17.89 5.48
C SER A 114 12.13 -18.36 4.89
N GLN A 115 12.20 -18.58 3.58
CA GLN A 115 13.42 -18.99 2.86
C GLN A 115 14.00 -17.92 1.94
N SER A 116 13.38 -16.74 1.84
CA SER A 116 13.92 -15.66 1.01
C SER A 116 15.29 -15.17 1.49
N VAL A 117 16.21 -15.00 0.55
CA VAL A 117 17.51 -14.36 0.78
C VAL A 117 17.58 -13.19 -0.18
N PHE A 118 17.72 -11.98 0.37
CA PHE A 118 17.85 -10.77 -0.43
C PHE A 118 19.27 -10.23 -0.28
N GLU A 119 19.93 -10.01 -1.42
CA GLU A 119 21.28 -9.43 -1.46
C GLU A 119 21.29 -7.95 -1.03
N GLY A 120 22.41 -7.47 -0.50
CA GLY A 120 22.61 -6.05 -0.22
C GLY A 120 21.86 -5.48 1.00
N GLN A 121 21.20 -6.32 1.81
CA GLN A 121 20.41 -5.90 2.98
C GLN A 121 19.37 -4.81 2.62
N PRO A 122 18.38 -5.11 1.77
CA PRO A 122 17.49 -4.09 1.22
C PRO A 122 16.67 -3.36 2.29
N THR A 123 16.15 -2.19 1.93
CA THR A 123 15.02 -1.62 2.67
C THR A 123 13.74 -2.35 2.26
N ILE A 124 12.98 -2.83 3.24
CA ILE A 124 11.73 -3.55 3.00
C ILE A 124 10.55 -2.62 3.27
N PHE A 125 9.80 -2.30 2.22
CA PHE A 125 8.59 -1.49 2.25
C PHE A 125 7.37 -2.40 2.18
N MET A 126 6.44 -2.27 3.12
CA MET A 126 5.22 -3.09 3.12
C MET A 126 3.97 -2.25 3.36
N CYS A 127 2.92 -2.46 2.59
CA CYS A 127 1.64 -1.81 2.83
C CYS A 127 0.47 -2.75 2.50
N GLY A 128 -0.47 -2.89 3.42
CA GLY A 128 -1.57 -3.84 3.29
C GLY A 128 -2.21 -4.21 4.63
N PRO A 129 -2.94 -5.34 4.72
CA PRO A 129 -3.60 -5.75 5.96
C PRO A 129 -2.62 -5.85 7.13
N THR A 130 -2.99 -5.36 8.32
CA THR A 130 -2.12 -5.38 9.50
C THR A 130 -1.65 -6.80 9.87
N SER A 131 -2.48 -7.82 9.67
CA SER A 131 -2.09 -9.22 9.89
C SER A 131 -0.95 -9.67 8.97
N MET A 132 -0.97 -9.22 7.71
CA MET A 132 0.08 -9.49 6.73
C MET A 132 1.38 -8.78 7.11
N THR A 133 1.35 -7.45 7.28
CA THR A 133 2.57 -6.67 7.53
C THR A 133 3.23 -7.04 8.86
N SER A 134 2.45 -7.32 9.90
CA SER A 134 2.99 -7.79 11.19
C SER A 134 3.61 -9.18 11.12
N THR A 135 3.03 -10.10 10.34
CA THR A 135 3.60 -11.44 10.13
C THR A 135 4.94 -11.36 9.41
N TYR A 136 5.00 -10.64 8.30
CA TYR A 136 6.23 -10.50 7.52
C TYR A 136 7.30 -9.72 8.28
N ALA A 137 6.93 -8.69 9.05
CA ALA A 137 7.87 -8.00 9.91
C ALA A 137 8.54 -8.93 10.94
N LYS A 138 7.81 -9.90 11.50
CA LYS A 138 8.40 -10.90 12.40
C LYS A 138 9.39 -11.80 11.67
N VAL A 139 9.02 -12.31 10.49
CA VAL A 139 9.89 -13.15 9.66
C VAL A 139 11.19 -12.43 9.31
N PHE A 140 11.11 -11.17 8.85
CA PHE A 140 12.32 -10.41 8.50
C PHE A 140 13.20 -10.10 9.71
N ARG A 141 12.62 -9.74 10.86
CA ARG A 141 13.38 -9.49 12.09
C ARG A 141 14.04 -10.74 12.66
N GLN A 142 13.41 -11.91 12.51
CA GLN A 142 14.00 -13.18 12.95
C GLN A 142 15.22 -13.55 12.11
N LYS A 143 15.20 -13.24 10.81
CA LYS A 143 16.33 -13.45 9.90
C LYS A 143 17.47 -12.47 10.14
N ASP A 144 17.13 -11.19 10.25
CA ASP A 144 18.08 -10.14 10.55
C ASP A 144 17.39 -9.05 11.38
N ALA A 145 17.74 -8.99 12.67
CA ALA A 145 17.20 -8.00 13.60
C ALA A 145 17.51 -6.55 13.19
N LYS A 146 18.52 -6.33 12.33
CA LYS A 146 18.90 -5.02 11.79
C LYS A 146 18.20 -4.68 10.48
N SER A 147 17.33 -5.56 9.96
CA SER A 147 16.54 -5.31 8.75
C SER A 147 15.81 -3.97 8.85
N ARG A 148 15.98 -3.12 7.83
CA ARG A 148 15.26 -1.86 7.77
C ARG A 148 13.87 -2.08 7.19
N LEU A 149 12.87 -1.99 8.05
CA LEU A 149 11.46 -2.19 7.70
C LEU A 149 10.70 -0.88 7.79
N VAL A 150 9.99 -0.52 6.72
CA VAL A 150 9.04 0.60 6.69
C VAL A 150 7.70 0.04 6.26
N TYR A 151 6.70 0.10 7.14
CA TYR A 151 5.41 -0.49 6.79
C TYR A 151 4.21 0.23 7.41
N GLU A 152 3.12 0.20 6.65
CA GLU A 152 1.82 0.74 7.04
C GLU A 152 0.78 -0.38 6.98
N GLY A 153 0.02 -0.54 8.05
CA GLY A 153 -0.98 -1.59 8.18
C GLY A 153 -2.39 -1.00 8.15
N PHE A 154 -3.24 -1.51 7.26
CA PHE A 154 -4.67 -1.24 7.30
C PHE A 154 -5.36 -2.28 8.17
N SER A 155 -6.05 -1.80 9.20
CA SER A 155 -6.91 -2.61 10.05
C SER A 155 -8.36 -2.30 9.69
N PHE A 156 -9.18 -3.35 9.58
CA PHE A 156 -10.64 -3.25 9.47
C PHE A 156 -11.32 -3.07 10.83
N ARG A 157 -10.57 -3.13 11.93
CA ARG A 157 -11.14 -2.84 13.25
C ARG A 157 -11.30 -1.33 13.38
N ASP A 158 -12.53 -0.87 13.23
CA ASP A 158 -12.96 0.41 13.75
C ASP A 158 -12.74 0.41 15.26
N SER A 159 -11.62 0.97 15.70
CA SER A 159 -11.47 1.36 17.09
C SER A 159 -12.51 2.44 17.40
N TRP A 160 -13.10 2.40 18.59
CA TRP A 160 -14.00 3.46 19.07
C TRP A 160 -13.38 4.86 18.94
N LEU A 161 -12.04 4.96 19.04
CA LEU A 161 -11.29 6.20 18.82
C LEU A 161 -11.31 6.66 17.36
N SER A 162 -11.21 5.76 16.37
CA SER A 162 -11.30 6.12 14.95
C SER A 162 -12.70 6.59 14.56
N ILE A 163 -13.75 5.97 15.12
CA ILE A 163 -15.14 6.44 14.93
C ILE A 163 -15.34 7.80 15.61
N PHE A 164 -14.80 7.99 16.82
CA PHE A 164 -14.89 9.26 17.54
C PHE A 164 -14.18 10.38 16.79
N LEU A 165 -12.97 10.13 16.26
CA LEU A 165 -12.24 11.10 15.45
C LEU A 165 -13.01 11.43 14.17
N LEU A 166 -13.51 10.46 13.41
CA LEU A 166 -14.33 10.72 12.21
C LEU A 166 -15.58 11.57 12.53
N LYS A 167 -16.30 11.26 13.60
CA LYS A 167 -17.46 12.06 14.04
C LYS A 167 -17.08 13.47 14.48
N THR A 168 -15.90 13.64 15.08
CA THR A 168 -15.39 14.96 15.48
C THR A 168 -14.95 15.76 14.26
N PHE A 169 -14.29 15.12 13.28
CA PHE A 169 -13.94 15.71 11.99
C PHE A 169 -15.19 16.16 11.22
N ASP A 170 -16.22 15.32 11.11
CA ASP A 170 -17.49 15.69 10.45
C ASP A 170 -18.17 16.88 11.14
N LYS A 171 -18.14 16.94 12.47
CA LYS A 171 -18.72 18.05 13.25
C LYS A 171 -17.94 19.36 13.10
N VAL A 172 -16.62 19.29 12.96
CA VAL A 172 -15.77 20.48 12.75
C VAL A 172 -15.92 21.01 11.32
N TYR A 173 -15.91 20.12 10.31
CA TYR A 173 -16.00 20.54 8.92
C TYR A 173 -17.42 20.92 8.46
N SER A 174 -18.48 20.33 9.04
CA SER A 174 -19.86 20.77 8.77
C SER A 174 -20.14 22.22 9.20
N ASN A 175 -19.36 22.75 10.16
CA ASN A 175 -19.42 24.16 10.56
C ASN A 175 -18.57 25.10 9.69
N LEU A 176 -17.67 24.56 8.86
CA LEU A 176 -16.80 25.33 7.95
C LEU A 176 -17.36 25.42 6.52
N ILE A 177 -18.45 24.69 6.20
CA ILE A 177 -19.06 24.60 4.86
C ILE A 177 -20.46 25.26 4.84
N LYS A 178 -20.75 26.18 5.76
CA LYS A 178 -21.89 27.12 5.65
C LYS A 178 -21.39 28.44 5.08
#